data_AF-C3YUG9-F1
#
_entry.id   AF-C3YUG9-F1
#
_cell.length_a   1.000
_cell.length_b   1.000
_cell.length_c   1.000
_cell.angle_alpha   90.00
_cell.angle_beta   90.00
_cell.angle_gamma   90.00
#
_symmetry.space_group_name_H-M   'P 1'
#
loop_
_entity.id
_entity.type
_entity.pdbx_description
1 polymer ?
#
loop_
_entity_poly.entity_id
_entity_poly.type
_entity_poly.pdbx_seq_one_letter_code
_entity_poly.pdbx_strand_id
1 'polypeptide(L)'
;MTSPLTLFLALTVLAGAVYPEPVFKGCYADTHTRKFPNAAEFRNNQQSTASCVSRCKSKGFAYAESVYKGCYLDTRTRKFPNAAEFANIQQSTARCVSRCKSKGFAYAVTQVPDGQMEALVTKYAPKVWLARGEQYKPSSVDFHLRNVKVYGGGRVYSSTASTLSSCSTSCYMSSNQRLSHASATLSFFSGEPVGPTRQPPVYAVWKRINSVTTDIFYWMFYPYNRGKRVCIGFRAWGSCIGGYSTFGHHVGDWEHMTARLVGNQPSSIYVSAHNFGGKYDWDAASQTYKKGGDTVRTEGTHPVLYSAKGSHGLWSNPGTHTYEKILKIEKLQDETSTGTVWNTWRNVPCIKYHPGGGYTGSWSWLNYQGRWGNRKDGCTVEKLSGECILNDGPVSINDRDAMKYNNLD
;
A
#
# COMPACT_ATOMS: atom_id res chain seq x y z
N MET A 1 -8.39 43.69 29.59
CA MET A 1 -8.42 42.23 29.82
C MET A 1 -7.73 41.56 28.64
N THR A 2 -6.45 41.24 28.81
CA THR A 2 -5.61 40.61 27.77
C THR A 2 -5.91 39.12 27.71
N SER A 3 -6.19 38.61 26.50
CA SER A 3 -6.37 37.19 26.20
C SER A 3 -5.18 36.37 26.75
N PRO A 4 -5.41 35.19 27.37
CA PRO A 4 -4.33 34.39 27.94
C PRO A 4 -3.38 33.96 26.82
N LEU A 5 -2.08 34.22 27.02
CA LEU A 5 -1.03 33.74 26.13
C LEU A 5 -1.18 32.23 25.95
N THR A 6 -1.61 31.79 24.77
CA THR A 6 -1.52 30.39 24.37
C THR A 6 -0.03 30.04 24.28
N LEU A 7 0.46 29.23 25.24
CA LEU A 7 1.80 28.66 25.17
C LEU A 7 1.81 27.55 24.11
N PHE A 8 2.93 27.42 23.40
CA PHE A 8 3.08 26.44 22.31
C PHE A 8 4.27 25.53 22.61
N LEU A 9 4.07 24.22 22.44
CA LEU A 9 4.95 23.12 22.87
C LEU A 9 5.58 22.45 21.64
N ALA A 10 6.88 22.20 21.65
CA ALA A 10 7.53 21.34 20.65
C ALA A 10 7.69 19.92 21.21
N LEU A 11 6.92 18.96 20.70
CA LEU A 11 6.98 17.56 21.15
C LEU A 11 7.97 16.75 20.32
N THR A 12 9.01 16.26 20.97
CA THR A 12 10.05 15.41 20.38
C THR A 12 9.92 14.01 20.92
N VAL A 13 9.70 13.03 20.04
CA VAL A 13 9.90 11.62 20.40
C VAL A 13 11.38 11.36 20.43
N LEU A 14 11.88 10.83 21.55
CA LEU A 14 13.29 10.55 21.73
C LEU A 14 13.64 9.20 21.12
N ALA A 15 14.86 9.11 20.62
CA ALA A 15 15.40 7.87 20.06
C ALA A 15 15.20 6.69 21.04
N GLY A 16 14.64 5.62 20.52
CA GLY A 16 14.22 4.40 21.23
C GLY A 16 13.77 3.35 20.21
N ALA A 17 13.19 2.22 20.65
CA ALA A 17 12.92 1.06 19.79
C ALA A 17 12.12 1.36 18.48
N VAL A 18 11.40 2.47 18.37
CA VAL A 18 10.58 2.80 17.19
C VAL A 18 11.26 3.81 16.24
N TYR A 19 12.26 4.58 16.69
CA TYR A 19 12.92 5.59 15.87
C TYR A 19 14.43 5.64 16.13
N PRO A 20 15.27 5.49 15.08
CA PRO A 20 16.73 5.51 15.22
C PRO A 20 17.26 6.92 15.58
N GLU A 21 16.49 7.97 15.27
CA GLU A 21 16.78 9.37 15.61
C GLU A 21 15.54 10.04 16.24
N PRO A 22 15.69 11.13 17.01
CA PRO A 22 14.54 11.86 17.58
C PRO A 22 13.61 12.40 16.48
N VAL A 23 12.30 12.13 16.59
CA VAL A 23 11.30 12.53 15.58
C VAL A 23 10.33 13.56 16.13
N PHE A 24 10.12 14.65 15.39
CA PHE A 24 9.10 15.64 15.74
C PHE A 24 7.72 15.03 15.60
N LYS A 25 6.84 15.27 16.56
CA LYS A 25 5.41 14.97 16.38
C LYS A 25 4.55 16.19 16.13
N GLY A 26 5.11 17.39 16.27
CA GLY A 26 4.45 18.64 15.94
C GLY A 26 4.52 19.66 17.07
N CYS A 27 3.89 20.82 16.84
CA CYS A 27 3.64 21.78 17.91
C CYS A 27 2.21 21.68 18.46
N TYR A 28 2.08 21.80 19.77
CA TYR A 28 0.83 21.61 20.50
C TYR A 28 0.53 22.82 21.38
N ALA A 29 -0.75 23.15 21.55
CA ALA A 29 -1.15 24.22 22.47
C ALA A 29 -1.13 23.71 23.91
N ASP A 30 -0.45 24.45 24.78
CA ASP A 30 -0.49 24.29 26.23
C ASP A 30 -1.71 25.05 26.77
N THR A 31 -2.78 24.31 27.04
CA THR A 31 -3.92 24.80 27.80
C THR A 31 -3.62 24.56 29.27
N HIS A 32 -3.78 25.57 30.14
CA HIS A 32 -3.39 25.64 31.58
C HIS A 32 -3.75 24.47 32.52
N THR A 33 -4.24 23.35 32.00
CA THR A 33 -4.50 22.08 32.68
C THR A 33 -3.58 20.93 32.28
N ARG A 34 -2.50 21.14 31.51
CA ARG A 34 -1.52 20.07 31.22
C ARG A 34 -0.22 20.23 32.01
N LYS A 35 -0.21 19.63 33.20
CA LYS A 35 0.94 18.81 33.58
C LYS A 35 0.65 17.43 32.97
N PHE A 36 1.57 16.81 32.23
CA PHE A 36 1.72 15.36 32.39
C PHE A 36 1.69 15.15 33.91
N PRO A 37 0.71 14.43 34.48
CA PRO A 37 0.54 14.40 35.92
C PRO A 37 1.84 13.84 36.50
N ASN A 38 2.69 14.74 37.01
CA ASN A 38 4.03 14.53 37.57
C ASN A 38 5.27 14.59 36.64
N ALA A 39 5.31 15.37 35.55
CA ALA A 39 6.56 15.60 34.81
C ALA A 39 7.68 16.20 35.70
N ALA A 40 8.92 15.70 35.55
CA ALA A 40 10.09 16.35 36.17
C ALA A 40 10.45 17.59 35.35
N GLU A 41 10.44 18.76 35.97
CA GLU A 41 10.73 20.03 35.33
C GLU A 41 12.19 20.44 35.57
N PHE A 42 12.92 20.73 34.50
CA PHE A 42 14.24 21.34 34.56
C PHE A 42 14.21 22.69 33.89
N ARG A 43 14.48 23.75 34.66
CA ARG A 43 14.59 25.12 34.16
C ARG A 43 16.06 25.50 34.06
N ASN A 44 16.52 25.83 32.85
CA ASN A 44 17.83 26.42 32.62
C ASN A 44 17.72 27.52 31.56
N ASN A 45 18.26 28.69 31.87
CA ASN A 45 18.21 29.87 31.01
C ASN A 45 18.93 29.72 29.66
N GLN A 46 19.71 28.65 29.47
CA GLN A 46 20.42 28.30 28.23
C GLN A 46 19.99 26.93 27.63
N GLN A 47 18.83 26.40 28.02
CA GLN A 47 18.35 25.11 27.53
C GLN A 47 17.96 25.17 26.04
N SER A 48 18.56 24.31 25.20
CA SER A 48 18.18 24.09 23.80
C SER A 48 17.37 22.80 23.66
N THR A 49 16.63 22.64 22.55
CA THR A 49 15.92 21.38 22.28
C THR A 49 16.88 20.20 22.21
N ALA A 50 18.07 20.38 21.62
CA ALA A 50 19.10 19.35 21.58
C ALA A 50 19.60 18.96 22.99
N SER A 51 19.80 19.93 23.88
CA SER A 51 20.22 19.65 25.27
C SER A 51 19.10 19.05 26.12
N CYS A 52 17.84 19.40 25.83
CA CYS A 52 16.67 18.75 26.41
C CYS A 52 16.57 17.29 25.93
N VAL A 53 16.66 17.05 24.62
CA VAL A 53 16.61 15.73 24.00
C VAL A 53 17.72 14.81 24.51
N SER A 54 18.96 15.29 24.53
CA SER A 54 20.12 14.56 25.03
C SER A 54 19.96 14.19 26.51
N ARG A 55 19.46 15.12 27.34
CA ARG A 55 19.22 14.89 28.76
C ARG A 55 18.10 13.90 29.04
N CYS A 56 17.03 13.95 28.25
CA CYS A 56 15.94 12.99 28.40
C CYS A 56 16.35 11.60 27.93
N LYS A 57 17.15 11.51 26.85
CA LYS A 57 17.76 10.27 26.35
C LYS A 57 18.70 9.64 27.38
N SER A 58 19.59 10.42 28.00
CA SER A 58 20.54 9.91 29.02
C SER A 58 19.85 9.38 30.28
N LYS A 59 18.59 9.78 30.52
CA LYS A 59 17.77 9.31 31.63
C LYS A 59 16.75 8.22 31.24
N GLY A 60 16.76 7.76 30.00
CA GLY A 60 15.95 6.64 29.53
C GLY A 60 14.47 6.97 29.27
N PHE A 61 14.16 8.23 28.95
CA PHE A 61 12.79 8.65 28.63
C PHE A 61 12.47 8.52 27.13
N ALA A 62 11.21 8.26 26.80
CA ALA A 62 10.73 8.10 25.42
C ALA A 62 10.33 9.43 24.75
N TYR A 63 10.15 10.50 25.52
CA TYR A 63 9.71 11.81 25.04
C TYR A 63 10.53 12.93 25.70
N ALA A 64 10.81 13.98 24.92
CA ALA A 64 11.32 15.25 25.41
C ALA A 64 10.38 16.37 24.99
N GLU A 65 10.05 17.21 25.96
CA GLU A 65 9.28 18.41 25.73
C GLU A 65 10.15 19.62 26.01
N SER A 66 10.26 20.51 25.03
CA SER A 66 10.93 21.80 25.22
C SER A 66 9.91 22.94 25.09
N VAL A 67 9.81 23.76 26.13
CA VAL A 67 8.93 24.93 26.19
C VAL A 67 9.75 26.14 26.57
N TYR A 68 9.95 27.09 25.65
CA TYR A 68 10.81 28.27 25.86
C TYR A 68 12.20 27.91 26.44
N LYS A 69 12.39 28.01 27.77
CA LYS A 69 13.63 27.76 28.54
C LYS A 69 13.52 26.55 29.49
N GLY A 70 12.43 25.79 29.41
CA GLY A 70 12.15 24.62 30.23
C GLY A 70 12.26 23.33 29.42
N CYS A 71 12.72 22.26 30.08
CA CYS A 71 12.72 20.90 29.58
C CYS A 71 11.90 20.01 30.52
N TYR A 72 10.91 19.31 29.96
CA TYR A 72 10.02 18.43 30.72
C TYR A 72 10.21 16.98 30.29
N LEU A 73 10.22 16.10 31.29
CA LEU A 73 10.47 14.67 31.13
C LEU A 73 9.22 13.90 31.56
N ASP A 74 8.82 12.92 30.75
CA ASP A 74 7.72 12.00 31.07
C ASP A 74 8.15 11.06 32.21
N THR A 75 7.47 11.08 33.35
CA THR A 75 7.88 10.29 34.54
C THR A 75 7.09 9.02 34.77
N ARG A 76 6.06 8.70 33.98
CA ARG A 76 5.22 7.53 34.24
C ARG A 76 5.27 6.52 33.11
N THR A 77 6.15 5.55 33.36
CA THR A 77 6.38 4.31 32.64
C THR A 77 7.31 4.50 31.44
N ARG A 78 8.31 3.62 31.34
CA ARG A 78 9.11 3.46 30.12
C ARG A 78 8.26 2.84 28.99
N LYS A 79 7.00 3.25 28.83
CA LYS A 79 6.00 2.73 27.89
C LYS A 79 5.21 3.89 27.27
N PHE A 80 4.71 3.64 26.05
CA PHE A 80 3.83 4.54 25.30
C PHE A 80 2.60 4.98 26.12
N PRO A 81 2.25 6.28 26.12
CA PRO A 81 0.87 6.72 26.39
C PRO A 81 -0.06 6.06 25.37
N ASN A 82 -1.26 5.65 25.80
CA ASN A 82 -2.22 5.05 24.88
C ASN A 82 -2.84 6.12 23.96
N ALA A 83 -3.40 5.71 22.82
CA ALA A 83 -3.97 6.62 21.83
C ALA A 83 -5.08 7.54 22.38
N ALA A 84 -5.76 7.13 23.46
CA ALA A 84 -6.80 7.91 24.11
C ALA A 84 -6.25 9.12 24.91
N GLU A 85 -5.02 9.03 25.43
CA GLU A 85 -4.35 10.15 26.11
C GLU A 85 -3.88 11.23 25.12
N PHE A 86 -3.52 10.85 23.89
CA PHE A 86 -3.20 11.78 22.80
C PHE A 86 -4.44 12.47 22.20
N ALA A 87 -5.62 11.84 22.24
CA ALA A 87 -6.85 12.39 21.66
C ALA A 87 -7.31 13.70 22.32
N ASN A 88 -6.90 13.95 23.57
CA ASN A 88 -7.20 15.20 24.30
C ASN A 88 -6.21 16.35 24.03
N ILE A 89 -5.18 16.09 23.21
CA ILE A 89 -4.19 17.07 22.81
C ILE A 89 -4.58 17.64 21.44
N GLN A 90 -5.23 18.80 21.41
CA GLN A 90 -5.58 19.46 20.15
C GLN A 90 -4.31 19.73 19.30
N GLN A 91 -4.25 19.14 18.10
CA GLN A 91 -3.28 19.48 17.07
C GLN A 91 -3.41 20.96 16.74
N SER A 92 -2.29 21.70 16.82
CA SER A 92 -2.34 23.14 16.67
C SER A 92 -2.04 23.59 15.23
N THR A 93 -2.80 24.60 14.83
CA THR A 93 -2.86 25.26 13.52
C THR A 93 -1.51 25.63 12.89
N ALA A 94 -1.52 25.94 11.58
CA ALA A 94 -0.35 26.39 10.79
C ALA A 94 0.45 27.55 11.43
N ARG A 95 -0.21 28.38 12.26
CA ARG A 95 0.39 29.50 12.99
C ARG A 95 1.34 29.05 14.11
N CYS A 96 1.06 27.91 14.72
CA CYS A 96 1.90 27.33 15.77
C CYS A 96 3.20 26.76 15.20
N VAL A 97 3.08 26.01 14.09
CA VAL A 97 4.23 25.48 13.35
C VAL A 97 5.17 26.61 12.90
N SER A 98 4.65 27.76 12.45
CA SER A 98 5.49 28.89 12.02
C SER A 98 6.26 29.55 13.16
N ARG A 99 5.66 29.70 14.36
CA ARG A 99 6.33 30.25 15.55
C ARG A 99 7.39 29.31 16.12
N CYS A 100 7.22 28.00 16.00
CA CYS A 100 8.25 27.04 16.34
C CYS A 100 9.43 27.13 15.35
N LYS A 101 9.18 27.26 14.05
CA LYS A 101 10.26 27.50 13.06
C LYS A 101 11.06 28.78 13.32
N SER A 102 10.39 29.89 13.69
CA SER A 102 11.04 31.19 13.88
C SER A 102 11.94 31.29 15.13
N LYS A 103 11.93 30.28 16.00
CA LYS A 103 12.72 30.23 17.24
C LYS A 103 13.89 29.23 17.20
N GLY A 104 14.25 28.72 16.01
CA GLY A 104 15.37 27.81 15.85
C GLY A 104 15.10 26.38 16.33
N PHE A 105 13.83 26.00 16.53
CA PHE A 105 13.44 24.61 16.76
C PHE A 105 13.68 23.83 15.45
N ALA A 106 14.82 23.16 15.36
CA ALA A 106 15.20 22.38 14.20
C ALA A 106 14.31 21.15 14.08
N TYR A 107 13.36 21.23 13.16
CA TYR A 107 12.72 20.08 12.58
C TYR A 107 12.45 20.37 11.13
N ALA A 108 13.11 19.64 10.26
CA ALA A 108 12.54 19.46 8.96
C ALA A 108 12.91 18.07 8.50
N VAL A 109 12.06 17.09 8.83
CA VAL A 109 11.70 16.18 7.75
C VAL A 109 11.27 17.11 6.62
N THR A 110 12.15 17.30 5.63
CA THR A 110 11.89 18.16 4.51
C THR A 110 11.09 17.39 3.48
N GLN A 111 10.36 18.11 2.63
CA GLN A 111 9.84 17.49 1.43
C GLN A 111 11.01 16.92 0.64
N VAL A 112 10.94 15.64 0.30
CA VAL A 112 11.89 15.06 -0.65
C VAL A 112 11.72 15.77 -1.99
N PRO A 113 12.77 16.30 -2.62
CA PRO A 113 12.66 16.88 -3.96
C PRO A 113 12.12 15.86 -4.98
N ASP A 114 11.32 16.30 -5.95
CA ASP A 114 10.72 15.39 -6.96
C ASP A 114 11.79 14.60 -7.73
N GLY A 115 12.95 15.19 -8.00
CA GLY A 115 14.10 14.52 -8.64
C GLY A 115 14.75 13.40 -7.83
N GLN A 116 14.38 13.21 -6.56
CA GLN A 116 14.84 12.09 -5.72
C GLN A 116 13.80 10.97 -5.62
N MET A 117 12.60 11.15 -6.19
CA MET A 117 11.52 10.18 -6.03
C MET A 117 11.80 8.84 -6.71
N GLU A 118 12.45 8.83 -7.87
CA GLU A 118 12.79 7.58 -8.58
C GLU A 118 13.70 6.67 -7.75
N ALA A 119 14.67 7.26 -7.03
CA ALA A 119 15.55 6.53 -6.13
C ALA A 119 14.77 5.94 -4.95
N LEU A 120 13.81 6.67 -4.38
CA LEU A 120 12.96 6.18 -3.29
C LEU A 120 11.98 5.11 -3.75
N VAL A 121 11.38 5.27 -4.92
CA VAL A 121 10.53 4.25 -5.56
C VAL A 121 11.32 2.95 -5.72
N THR A 122 12.53 3.03 -6.26
CA THR A 122 13.39 1.85 -6.44
C THR A 122 13.78 1.24 -5.09
N LYS A 123 14.15 2.07 -4.12
CA LYS A 123 14.59 1.64 -2.78
C LYS A 123 13.52 0.90 -2.01
N TYR A 124 12.26 1.32 -2.09
CA TYR A 124 11.16 0.75 -1.30
C TYR A 124 10.23 -0.16 -2.12
N ALA A 125 10.57 -0.47 -3.37
CA ALA A 125 9.81 -1.42 -4.18
C ALA A 125 9.85 -2.82 -3.54
N PRO A 126 8.74 -3.57 -3.55
CA PRO A 126 8.64 -4.84 -2.83
C PRO A 126 9.43 -5.96 -3.53
N LYS A 127 9.95 -6.89 -2.73
CA LYS A 127 10.30 -8.23 -3.21
C LYS A 127 9.03 -9.06 -3.22
N VAL A 128 8.70 -9.67 -4.35
CA VAL A 128 7.51 -10.54 -4.45
C VAL A 128 7.93 -11.97 -4.75
N TRP A 129 7.46 -12.92 -3.94
CA TRP A 129 7.52 -14.34 -4.27
C TRP A 129 6.26 -14.74 -5.00
N LEU A 130 6.39 -15.16 -6.26
CA LEU A 130 5.33 -15.89 -6.94
C LEU A 130 5.26 -17.30 -6.36
N ALA A 131 4.05 -17.82 -6.15
CA ALA A 131 3.86 -19.14 -5.59
C ALA A 131 4.57 -20.25 -6.41
N ARG A 132 4.93 -21.35 -5.74
CA ARG A 132 5.53 -22.53 -6.41
C ARG A 132 4.59 -23.07 -7.48
N GLY A 133 5.13 -23.22 -8.68
CA GLY A 133 4.38 -23.67 -9.85
C GLY A 133 3.34 -22.66 -10.35
N GLU A 134 3.52 -21.36 -10.10
CA GLU A 134 2.73 -20.30 -10.74
C GLU A 134 2.87 -20.37 -12.27
N GLN A 135 1.73 -20.48 -12.95
CA GLN A 135 1.62 -20.56 -14.40
C GLN A 135 1.25 -19.21 -15.02
N TYR A 136 0.53 -18.34 -14.29
CA TYR A 136 0.02 -17.06 -14.71
C TYR A 136 0.90 -15.95 -14.11
N LYS A 137 1.94 -15.57 -14.85
CA LYS A 137 2.99 -14.64 -14.38
C LYS A 137 2.60 -13.18 -14.69
N PRO A 138 3.25 -12.19 -14.05
CA PRO A 138 3.02 -10.79 -14.38
C PRO A 138 3.47 -10.46 -15.81
N SER A 139 2.98 -9.33 -16.34
CA SER A 139 3.40 -8.79 -17.63
C SER A 139 3.41 -7.27 -17.63
N SER A 140 4.04 -6.71 -18.65
CA SER A 140 3.84 -5.32 -19.06
C SER A 140 2.42 -5.10 -19.60
N VAL A 141 1.99 -3.84 -19.53
CA VAL A 141 0.77 -3.35 -20.21
C VAL A 141 0.86 -3.59 -21.72
N ASP A 142 2.00 -3.31 -22.35
CA ASP A 142 2.18 -3.53 -23.79
C ASP A 142 2.12 -5.02 -24.19
N PHE A 143 2.58 -5.93 -23.32
CA PHE A 143 2.35 -7.36 -23.54
C PHE A 143 0.86 -7.68 -23.55
N HIS A 144 0.09 -7.16 -22.59
CA HIS A 144 -1.34 -7.40 -22.52
C HIS A 144 -2.09 -6.83 -23.73
N LEU A 145 -1.84 -5.55 -24.05
CA LEU A 145 -2.53 -4.83 -25.12
C LEU A 145 -2.30 -5.44 -26.51
N ARG A 146 -1.18 -6.12 -26.75
CA ARG A 146 -0.95 -6.90 -27.98
C ARG A 146 -1.87 -8.11 -28.12
N ASN A 147 -2.44 -8.60 -27.01
CA ASN A 147 -3.24 -9.82 -26.96
C ASN A 147 -4.74 -9.57 -26.75
N VAL A 148 -5.17 -8.30 -26.64
CA VAL A 148 -6.57 -7.92 -26.43
C VAL A 148 -7.01 -6.81 -27.40
N LYS A 149 -8.32 -6.69 -27.61
CA LYS A 149 -8.97 -5.52 -28.24
C LYS A 149 -9.76 -4.75 -27.21
N VAL A 150 -9.88 -3.44 -27.40
CA VAL A 150 -10.72 -2.55 -26.61
C VAL A 150 -12.08 -2.43 -27.27
N TYR A 151 -13.15 -2.52 -26.48
CA TYR A 151 -14.54 -2.40 -26.88
C TYR A 151 -15.16 -1.18 -26.20
N GLY A 152 -15.67 -0.22 -26.98
CA GLY A 152 -16.27 1.00 -26.43
C GLY A 152 -16.93 1.89 -27.48
N GLY A 153 -18.08 2.47 -27.16
CA GLY A 153 -18.79 3.40 -28.05
C GLY A 153 -19.14 2.79 -29.42
N GLY A 154 -19.44 1.49 -29.47
CA GLY A 154 -19.70 0.74 -30.71
C GLY A 154 -18.46 0.42 -31.56
N ARG A 155 -17.26 0.78 -31.11
CA ARG A 155 -15.99 0.54 -31.80
C ARG A 155 -15.20 -0.59 -31.15
N VAL A 156 -14.40 -1.26 -31.98
CA VAL A 156 -13.42 -2.26 -31.55
C VAL A 156 -12.07 -1.91 -32.16
N TYR A 157 -11.03 -1.75 -31.33
CA TYR A 157 -9.71 -1.35 -31.80
C TYR A 157 -8.59 -1.98 -30.97
N SER A 158 -7.43 -2.15 -31.58
CA SER A 158 -6.19 -2.52 -30.89
C SER A 158 -5.46 -1.26 -30.40
N SER A 159 -4.61 -1.40 -29.40
CA SER A 159 -3.92 -0.26 -28.82
C SER A 159 -2.53 -0.62 -28.26
N THR A 160 -1.78 0.40 -27.88
CA THR A 160 -0.49 0.34 -27.18
C THR A 160 -0.58 1.19 -25.92
N ALA A 161 0.41 1.10 -25.03
CA ALA A 161 0.45 1.94 -23.82
C ALA A 161 0.35 3.46 -24.12
N SER A 162 0.83 3.90 -25.29
CA SER A 162 0.81 5.31 -25.71
C SER A 162 -0.40 5.73 -26.55
N THR A 163 -1.09 4.78 -27.18
CA THR A 163 -2.24 5.05 -28.07
C THR A 163 -3.58 4.65 -27.45
N LEU A 164 -3.58 4.14 -26.21
CA LEU A 164 -4.80 3.79 -25.50
C LEU A 164 -5.61 5.05 -25.24
N SER A 165 -6.69 5.19 -25.99
CA SER A 165 -7.54 6.36 -25.95
C SER A 165 -8.30 6.42 -24.62
N SER A 166 -8.57 7.64 -24.17
CA SER A 166 -9.47 7.87 -23.05
C SER A 166 -10.86 7.36 -23.43
N CYS A 167 -11.34 6.35 -22.72
CA CYS A 167 -12.69 5.84 -22.84
C CYS A 167 -13.34 5.87 -21.46
N SER A 168 -14.68 5.98 -21.42
CA SER A 168 -15.46 5.97 -20.19
C SER A 168 -15.48 4.59 -19.52
N THR A 169 -16.06 4.52 -18.33
CA THR A 169 -16.19 3.31 -17.50
C THR A 169 -16.99 2.17 -18.16
N SER A 170 -17.69 2.42 -19.27
CA SER A 170 -18.41 1.39 -20.03
C SER A 170 -17.51 0.60 -21.00
N CYS A 171 -16.27 1.06 -21.22
CA CYS A 171 -15.29 0.33 -21.99
C CYS A 171 -14.82 -0.95 -21.29
N TYR A 172 -14.44 -1.95 -22.08
CA TYR A 172 -13.80 -3.17 -21.58
C TYR A 172 -12.82 -3.71 -22.63
N MET A 173 -11.98 -4.66 -22.24
CA MET A 173 -11.06 -5.35 -23.15
C MET A 173 -11.52 -6.79 -23.37
N SER A 174 -11.12 -7.43 -24.46
CA SER A 174 -11.32 -8.88 -24.62
C SER A 174 -10.17 -9.47 -25.38
N SER A 175 -9.83 -10.73 -25.09
CA SER A 175 -8.77 -11.44 -25.79
C SER A 175 -9.00 -11.45 -27.30
N ASN A 176 -7.92 -11.28 -28.07
CA ASN A 176 -7.95 -11.36 -29.53
C ASN A 176 -8.46 -12.71 -30.01
N GLN A 177 -8.12 -13.76 -29.27
CA GLN A 177 -8.62 -15.12 -29.47
C GLN A 177 -9.85 -15.32 -28.59
N ARG A 178 -10.92 -15.88 -29.16
CA ARG A 178 -12.14 -16.21 -28.41
C ARG A 178 -11.87 -17.37 -27.46
N LEU A 179 -12.32 -17.24 -26.21
CA LEU A 179 -12.38 -18.36 -25.27
C LEU A 179 -13.48 -19.35 -25.71
N SER A 180 -13.14 -20.63 -25.79
CA SER A 180 -14.12 -21.68 -26.15
C SER A 180 -15.20 -21.89 -25.08
N HIS A 181 -14.89 -21.57 -23.83
CA HIS A 181 -15.78 -21.62 -22.66
C HIS A 181 -15.16 -20.81 -21.51
N ALA A 182 -15.93 -20.53 -20.45
CA ALA A 182 -15.53 -19.65 -19.35
C ALA A 182 -14.24 -20.06 -18.60
N SER A 183 -13.92 -21.36 -18.53
CA SER A 183 -12.67 -21.86 -17.92
C SER A 183 -11.49 -22.04 -18.91
N ALA A 184 -11.67 -21.69 -20.18
CA ALA A 184 -10.62 -21.89 -21.19
C ALA A 184 -9.42 -20.96 -20.93
N THR A 185 -8.24 -21.41 -21.33
CA THR A 185 -7.00 -20.66 -21.19
C THR A 185 -6.37 -20.40 -22.54
N LEU A 186 -5.76 -19.21 -22.71
CA LEU A 186 -4.98 -18.85 -23.88
C LEU A 186 -3.49 -18.80 -23.54
N SER A 187 -2.63 -18.96 -24.53
CA SER A 187 -1.17 -19.00 -24.33
C SER A 187 -0.64 -17.77 -23.62
N PHE A 188 -1.10 -16.56 -23.99
CA PHE A 188 -0.62 -15.32 -23.38
C PHE A 188 -1.02 -15.14 -21.91
N PHE A 189 -1.96 -15.93 -21.39
CA PHE A 189 -2.31 -15.91 -19.97
C PHE A 189 -1.14 -16.31 -19.08
N SER A 190 -0.13 -17.02 -19.63
CA SER A 190 1.07 -17.37 -18.86
C SER A 190 1.90 -16.17 -18.42
N GLY A 191 1.65 -14.99 -19.00
CA GLY A 191 2.42 -13.79 -18.72
C GLY A 191 3.83 -13.82 -19.27
N GLU A 192 4.63 -12.85 -18.83
CA GLU A 192 6.02 -12.74 -19.22
C GLU A 192 6.93 -13.55 -18.27
N PRO A 193 8.07 -14.08 -18.75
CA PRO A 193 8.98 -14.81 -17.88
C PRO A 193 9.52 -13.93 -16.75
N VAL A 194 9.55 -14.49 -15.54
CA VAL A 194 10.16 -13.86 -14.36
C VAL A 194 11.39 -14.66 -13.96
N GLY A 195 12.52 -13.99 -13.81
CA GLY A 195 13.77 -14.63 -13.42
C GLY A 195 14.95 -13.65 -13.35
N PRO A 196 16.18 -14.13 -13.14
CA PRO A 196 17.35 -13.27 -12.93
C PRO A 196 17.57 -12.23 -14.03
N THR A 197 17.25 -12.57 -15.29
CA THR A 197 17.47 -11.75 -16.49
C THR A 197 16.19 -11.10 -17.04
N ARG A 198 15.00 -11.44 -16.52
CA ARG A 198 13.72 -10.90 -17.00
C ARG A 198 12.83 -10.54 -15.82
N GLN A 199 12.41 -9.28 -15.76
CA GLN A 199 11.59 -8.72 -14.69
C GLN A 199 10.48 -7.92 -15.36
N PRO A 200 9.24 -8.43 -15.43
CA PRO A 200 8.09 -7.64 -15.87
C PRO A 200 7.96 -6.37 -15.02
N PRO A 201 7.48 -5.25 -15.60
CA PRO A 201 7.45 -3.98 -14.90
C PRO A 201 6.46 -3.98 -13.74
N VAL A 202 6.83 -3.30 -12.66
CA VAL A 202 5.89 -2.82 -11.64
C VAL A 202 5.71 -1.33 -11.84
N TYR A 203 4.50 -0.87 -12.05
CA TYR A 203 4.22 0.53 -12.36
C TYR A 203 4.05 1.31 -11.07
N ALA A 204 5.01 2.19 -10.76
CA ALA A 204 4.94 3.01 -9.57
C ALA A 204 4.26 4.36 -9.85
N VAL A 205 3.25 4.70 -9.05
CA VAL A 205 2.65 6.03 -9.04
C VAL A 205 2.90 6.64 -7.68
N TRP A 206 3.46 7.85 -7.59
CA TRP A 206 3.71 8.48 -6.30
C TRP A 206 2.89 9.75 -6.11
N LYS A 207 2.35 9.94 -4.90
CA LYS A 207 1.42 11.01 -4.54
C LYS A 207 1.89 11.70 -3.28
N ARG A 208 1.98 13.04 -3.31
CA ARG A 208 2.16 13.83 -2.09
C ARG A 208 0.86 13.86 -1.31
N ILE A 209 0.91 13.41 -0.07
CA ILE A 209 -0.23 13.48 0.86
C ILE A 209 -0.22 14.81 1.60
N ASN A 210 0.98 15.27 1.99
CA ASN A 210 1.23 16.61 2.50
C ASN A 210 2.67 17.00 2.17
N SER A 211 3.19 18.06 2.80
CA SER A 211 4.54 18.59 2.53
C SER A 211 5.68 17.63 2.89
N VAL A 212 5.45 16.59 3.69
CA VAL A 212 6.49 15.64 4.11
C VAL A 212 6.10 14.18 3.91
N THR A 213 4.82 13.89 3.73
CA THR A 213 4.30 12.52 3.52
C THR A 213 4.08 12.24 2.05
N THR A 214 4.62 11.13 1.57
CA THR A 214 4.45 10.66 0.19
C THR A 214 4.04 9.21 0.18
N ASP A 215 3.01 8.88 -0.58
CA ASP A 215 2.60 7.52 -0.84
C ASP A 215 3.10 7.08 -2.22
N ILE A 216 3.58 5.85 -2.31
CA ILE A 216 4.06 5.21 -3.54
C ILE A 216 3.22 3.97 -3.75
N PHE A 217 2.40 3.96 -4.80
CA PHE A 217 1.58 2.84 -5.23
C PHE A 217 2.36 1.99 -6.23
N TYR A 218 2.64 0.74 -5.89
CA TYR A 218 3.30 -0.24 -6.75
C TYR A 218 2.26 -1.15 -7.39
N TRP A 219 1.91 -0.89 -8.64
CA TRP A 219 0.92 -1.64 -9.40
C TRP A 219 1.55 -2.80 -10.16
N MET A 220 1.00 -4.00 -9.95
CA MET A 220 1.44 -5.25 -10.54
C MET A 220 0.34 -5.77 -11.46
N PHE A 221 0.68 -5.99 -12.73
CA PHE A 221 -0.28 -6.47 -13.72
C PHE A 221 -0.05 -7.93 -14.08
N TYR A 222 -1.12 -8.70 -14.16
CA TYR A 222 -1.12 -10.07 -14.68
C TYR A 222 -2.11 -10.17 -15.83
N PRO A 223 -1.78 -10.81 -16.97
CA PRO A 223 -2.73 -10.95 -18.08
C PRO A 223 -3.97 -11.76 -17.79
N TYR A 224 -3.97 -12.56 -16.72
CA TYR A 224 -5.04 -13.47 -16.39
C TYR A 224 -5.00 -13.85 -14.92
N ASN A 225 -6.16 -13.86 -14.28
CA ASN A 225 -6.41 -14.37 -12.95
C ASN A 225 -7.08 -15.75 -13.03
N ARG A 226 -6.47 -16.73 -12.37
CA ARG A 226 -7.09 -18.03 -12.11
C ARG A 226 -7.77 -18.00 -10.75
N GLY A 227 -9.11 -17.98 -10.82
CA GLY A 227 -9.99 -18.14 -9.68
C GLY A 227 -9.82 -19.43 -8.88
N LYS A 228 -10.67 -19.62 -7.87
CA LYS A 228 -10.52 -20.70 -6.89
C LYS A 228 -11.38 -21.91 -7.19
N ARG A 229 -10.77 -23.09 -7.05
CA ARG A 229 -11.44 -24.37 -7.20
C ARG A 229 -12.25 -24.65 -5.95
N VAL A 230 -13.54 -24.86 -6.12
CA VAL A 230 -14.49 -25.09 -5.02
C VAL A 230 -15.31 -26.35 -5.30
N CYS A 231 -15.77 -26.99 -4.22
CA CYS A 231 -16.68 -28.11 -4.32
C CYS A 231 -18.09 -27.61 -4.67
N ILE A 232 -18.68 -28.16 -5.73
CA ILE A 232 -20.09 -27.95 -6.08
C ILE A 232 -20.84 -29.20 -5.61
N GLY A 233 -21.51 -29.09 -4.46
CA GLY A 233 -22.19 -30.20 -3.80
C GLY A 233 -21.88 -30.20 -2.30
N PHE A 234 -21.55 -31.36 -1.74
CA PHE A 234 -21.16 -31.48 -0.34
C PHE A 234 -19.88 -32.30 -0.19
N ARG A 235 -19.12 -31.99 0.86
CA ARG A 235 -17.93 -32.77 1.21
C ARG A 235 -18.33 -33.98 2.03
N ALA A 236 -17.86 -35.15 1.63
CA ALA A 236 -17.94 -36.38 2.42
C ALA A 236 -16.62 -37.15 2.29
N TRP A 237 -16.10 -37.65 3.41
CA TRP A 237 -14.85 -38.42 3.47
C TRP A 237 -13.64 -37.67 2.87
N GLY A 238 -13.60 -36.33 3.00
CA GLY A 238 -12.54 -35.49 2.44
C GLY A 238 -12.67 -35.18 0.93
N SER A 239 -13.62 -35.81 0.25
CA SER A 239 -13.87 -35.66 -1.18
C SER A 239 -15.10 -34.80 -1.47
N CYS A 240 -15.10 -34.14 -2.62
CA CYS A 240 -16.28 -33.43 -3.10
C CYS A 240 -17.24 -34.38 -3.80
N ILE A 241 -18.46 -34.52 -3.26
CA ILE A 241 -19.56 -35.23 -3.90
C ILE A 241 -20.42 -34.19 -4.63
N GLY A 242 -20.39 -34.24 -5.96
CA GLY A 242 -21.07 -33.29 -6.87
C GLY A 242 -20.13 -32.61 -7.88
N GLY A 243 -18.80 -32.73 -7.68
CA GLY A 243 -17.78 -32.27 -8.62
C GLY A 243 -17.20 -30.90 -8.27
N TYR A 244 -16.17 -30.48 -9.01
CA TYR A 244 -15.50 -29.21 -8.76
C TYR A 244 -15.78 -28.22 -9.88
N SER A 245 -15.91 -26.96 -9.51
CA SER A 245 -15.85 -25.83 -10.43
C SER A 245 -14.76 -24.87 -9.98
N THR A 246 -14.35 -23.95 -10.85
CA THR A 246 -13.41 -22.88 -10.52
C THR A 246 -14.06 -21.55 -10.84
N PHE A 247 -14.18 -20.67 -9.84
CA PHE A 247 -14.87 -19.38 -9.96
C PHE A 247 -13.91 -18.22 -9.79
N GLY A 248 -14.20 -17.12 -10.48
CA GLY A 248 -13.42 -15.90 -10.41
C GLY A 248 -12.29 -15.81 -11.42
N HIS A 249 -12.36 -16.53 -12.55
CA HIS A 249 -11.43 -16.27 -13.65
C HIS A 249 -11.64 -14.85 -14.19
N HIS A 250 -10.59 -14.15 -14.57
CA HIS A 250 -10.74 -12.95 -15.39
C HIS A 250 -9.48 -12.67 -16.20
N VAL A 251 -9.66 -12.14 -17.40
CA VAL A 251 -8.59 -11.59 -18.23
C VAL A 251 -8.17 -10.26 -17.62
N GLY A 252 -6.87 -10.06 -17.49
CA GLY A 252 -6.24 -8.94 -16.79
C GLY A 252 -6.45 -9.00 -15.29
N ASP A 253 -5.48 -8.52 -14.53
CA ASP A 253 -5.52 -8.49 -13.08
C ASP A 253 -4.58 -7.40 -12.56
N TRP A 254 -5.04 -6.65 -11.58
CA TRP A 254 -4.29 -5.56 -10.98
C TRP A 254 -4.21 -5.77 -9.48
N GLU A 255 -3.01 -6.03 -9.00
CA GLU A 255 -2.65 -6.09 -7.60
C GLU A 255 -1.79 -4.89 -7.22
N HIS A 256 -1.79 -4.51 -5.94
CA HIS A 256 -0.92 -3.42 -5.49
C HIS A 256 -0.43 -3.52 -4.05
N MET A 257 0.69 -2.84 -3.82
CA MET A 257 1.13 -2.44 -2.49
C MET A 257 1.33 -0.93 -2.48
N THR A 258 0.97 -0.27 -1.38
CA THR A 258 1.26 1.16 -1.18
C THR A 258 2.31 1.30 -0.09
N ALA A 259 3.39 2.03 -0.33
CA ALA A 259 4.34 2.41 0.70
C ALA A 259 4.19 3.89 1.04
N ARG A 260 4.04 4.20 2.33
CA ARG A 260 4.06 5.56 2.85
C ARG A 260 5.43 5.91 3.40
N LEU A 261 5.95 7.02 2.93
CA LEU A 261 7.18 7.64 3.41
C LEU A 261 6.87 8.94 4.14
N VAL A 262 7.62 9.21 5.21
CA VAL A 262 7.69 10.52 5.88
C VAL A 262 9.11 11.03 5.67
N GLY A 263 9.26 12.06 4.84
CA GLY A 263 10.52 12.40 4.20
C GLY A 263 11.00 11.25 3.32
N ASN A 264 12.19 10.73 3.61
CA ASN A 264 12.79 9.61 2.90
C ASN A 264 12.75 8.28 3.68
N GLN A 265 12.05 8.23 4.82
CA GLN A 265 11.97 7.06 5.70
C GLN A 265 10.60 6.37 5.58
N PRO A 266 10.56 5.03 5.68
CA PRO A 266 9.30 4.29 5.68
C PRO A 266 8.47 4.60 6.93
N SER A 267 7.15 4.59 6.78
CA SER A 267 6.20 4.83 7.86
C SER A 267 5.17 3.71 7.96
N SER A 268 4.57 3.31 6.84
CA SER A 268 3.63 2.20 6.78
C SER A 268 3.52 1.66 5.36
N ILE A 269 2.95 0.47 5.22
CA ILE A 269 2.58 -0.11 3.93
C ILE A 269 1.13 -0.58 3.96
N TYR A 270 0.47 -0.56 2.82
CA TYR A 270 -0.82 -1.22 2.60
C TYR A 270 -0.58 -2.37 1.64
N VAL A 271 -0.95 -3.59 2.03
CA VAL A 271 -0.85 -4.78 1.19
C VAL A 271 -2.26 -5.18 0.78
N SER A 272 -2.53 -5.20 -0.54
CA SER A 272 -3.85 -5.58 -1.07
C SER A 272 -3.91 -7.06 -1.46
N ALA A 273 -5.07 -7.66 -1.24
CA ALA A 273 -5.43 -8.96 -1.75
C ALA A 273 -6.90 -8.89 -2.19
N HIS A 274 -7.16 -9.20 -3.46
CA HIS A 274 -8.51 -9.12 -4.02
C HIS A 274 -9.13 -7.71 -3.86
N ASN A 275 -10.27 -7.60 -3.18
CA ASN A 275 -10.98 -6.35 -2.90
C ASN A 275 -10.73 -5.79 -1.48
N PHE A 276 -9.77 -6.35 -0.74
CA PHE A 276 -9.43 -5.92 0.62
C PHE A 276 -7.91 -5.81 0.81
N GLY A 277 -7.49 -5.50 2.04
CA GLY A 277 -6.08 -5.43 2.37
C GLY A 277 -5.81 -5.07 3.83
N GLY A 278 -4.56 -4.79 4.13
CA GLY A 278 -4.14 -4.44 5.49
C GLY A 278 -3.03 -3.40 5.50
N LYS A 279 -3.18 -2.42 6.40
CA LYS A 279 -2.10 -1.51 6.79
C LYS A 279 -1.16 -2.20 7.79
N TYR A 280 0.13 -2.06 7.55
CA TYR A 280 1.20 -2.49 8.44
C TYR A 280 2.10 -1.29 8.76
N ASP A 281 2.35 -1.04 10.03
CA ASP A 281 3.18 0.08 10.48
C ASP A 281 4.65 -0.31 10.57
N TRP A 282 5.54 0.62 10.19
CA TRP A 282 6.98 0.43 10.25
C TRP A 282 7.47 0.34 11.69
N ASP A 283 8.17 -0.74 12.01
CA ASP A 283 8.91 -0.93 13.25
C ASP A 283 10.42 -0.83 12.96
N ALA A 284 11.02 0.29 13.37
CA ALA A 284 12.42 0.56 13.08
C ALA A 284 13.40 -0.35 13.84
N ALA A 285 13.05 -0.87 15.02
CA ALA A 285 13.94 -1.77 15.76
C ALA A 285 14.09 -3.11 15.04
N SER A 286 12.98 -3.67 14.57
CA SER A 286 13.01 -4.94 13.84
C SER A 286 13.24 -4.77 12.33
N GLN A 287 13.16 -3.53 11.83
CA GLN A 287 13.15 -3.21 10.40
C GLN A 287 12.08 -4.00 9.64
N THR A 288 10.90 -4.18 10.24
CA THR A 288 9.75 -4.87 9.62
C THR A 288 8.49 -4.04 9.68
N TYR A 289 7.43 -4.44 8.98
CA TYR A 289 6.11 -3.82 9.12
C TYR A 289 5.17 -4.75 9.88
N LYS A 290 4.42 -4.20 10.85
CA LYS A 290 3.58 -4.95 11.79
C LYS A 290 2.10 -4.61 11.65
N LYS A 291 1.25 -5.63 11.76
CA LYS A 291 -0.21 -5.49 11.91
C LYS A 291 -0.71 -6.56 12.88
N GLY A 292 -0.96 -6.19 14.13
CA GLY A 292 -1.30 -7.18 15.17
C GLY A 292 -0.21 -8.25 15.28
N GLY A 293 -0.58 -9.53 15.10
CA GLY A 293 0.36 -10.65 15.07
C GLY A 293 1.10 -10.83 13.73
N ASP A 294 0.66 -10.17 12.66
CA ASP A 294 1.23 -10.34 11.32
C ASP A 294 2.46 -9.45 11.11
N THR A 295 3.43 -9.97 10.35
CA THR A 295 4.68 -9.26 10.04
C THR A 295 5.01 -9.37 8.57
N VAL A 296 5.17 -8.24 7.90
CA VAL A 296 5.86 -8.16 6.61
C VAL A 296 7.34 -7.94 6.88
N ARG A 297 8.15 -8.95 6.55
CA ARG A 297 9.62 -8.88 6.66
C ARG A 297 10.19 -7.97 5.58
N THR A 298 11.44 -7.55 5.75
CA THR A 298 12.19 -6.82 4.73
C THR A 298 13.44 -7.61 4.30
N GLU A 299 13.86 -7.39 3.07
CA GLU A 299 15.19 -7.75 2.56
C GLU A 299 15.90 -6.44 2.19
N GLY A 300 16.80 -5.99 3.05
CA GLY A 300 17.28 -4.61 2.99
C GLY A 300 16.12 -3.62 3.19
N THR A 301 15.82 -2.80 2.19
CA THR A 301 14.69 -1.85 2.25
C THR A 301 13.43 -2.32 1.54
N HIS A 302 13.45 -3.53 0.99
CA HIS A 302 12.38 -4.09 0.17
C HIS A 302 11.41 -4.91 1.04
N PRO A 303 10.13 -4.52 1.17
CA PRO A 303 9.13 -5.35 1.84
C PRO A 303 8.96 -6.67 1.10
N VAL A 304 8.93 -7.79 1.83
CA VAL A 304 8.81 -9.13 1.25
C VAL A 304 7.35 -9.58 1.28
N LEU A 305 6.77 -9.73 0.09
CA LEU A 305 5.38 -10.14 -0.11
C LEU A 305 5.31 -11.47 -0.87
N TYR A 306 4.16 -12.13 -0.76
CA TYR A 306 3.89 -13.39 -1.44
C TYR A 306 2.62 -13.26 -2.26
N SER A 307 2.74 -13.46 -3.58
CA SER A 307 1.60 -13.45 -4.49
C SER A 307 0.96 -14.83 -4.53
N ALA A 308 -0.36 -14.86 -4.32
CA ALA A 308 -1.15 -16.09 -4.27
C ALA A 308 -1.19 -16.79 -5.62
N LYS A 309 -1.18 -18.12 -5.59
CA LYS A 309 -1.22 -18.93 -6.80
C LYS A 309 -2.49 -18.67 -7.60
N GLY A 310 -2.32 -18.18 -8.81
CA GLY A 310 -3.38 -17.91 -9.78
C GLY A 310 -4.22 -16.67 -9.51
N SER A 311 -4.52 -16.35 -8.24
CA SER A 311 -5.32 -15.15 -7.89
C SER A 311 -4.49 -13.89 -7.63
N HIS A 312 -3.19 -14.06 -7.48
CA HIS A 312 -2.18 -13.02 -7.29
C HIS A 312 -2.25 -12.15 -6.03
N GLY A 313 -3.35 -12.21 -5.26
CA GLY A 313 -3.50 -11.49 -3.99
C GLY A 313 -2.23 -11.54 -3.14
N LEU A 314 -1.84 -10.39 -2.58
CA LEU A 314 -0.57 -10.24 -1.89
C LEU A 314 -0.74 -10.51 -0.38
N TRP A 315 0.17 -11.32 0.15
CA TRP A 315 0.17 -11.72 1.56
C TRP A 315 1.51 -11.44 2.21
N SER A 316 1.50 -11.26 3.53
CA SER A 316 2.69 -10.99 4.34
C SER A 316 3.55 -12.23 4.60
N ASN A 317 2.97 -13.43 4.45
CA ASN A 317 3.61 -14.71 4.73
C ASN A 317 3.18 -15.82 3.75
N PRO A 318 4.00 -16.88 3.60
CA PRO A 318 3.61 -18.07 2.85
C PRO A 318 2.56 -18.87 3.63
N GLY A 319 1.77 -19.67 2.92
CA GLY A 319 0.77 -20.59 3.48
C GLY A 319 -0.60 -20.48 2.81
N THR A 320 -1.59 -21.06 3.47
CA THR A 320 -2.98 -21.03 3.05
C THR A 320 -3.72 -19.88 3.73
N HIS A 321 -4.37 -19.01 2.95
CA HIS A 321 -5.08 -17.84 3.43
C HIS A 321 -6.55 -17.91 3.02
N THR A 322 -7.47 -18.08 3.98
CA THR A 322 -8.90 -17.97 3.70
C THR A 322 -9.30 -16.51 3.64
N TYR A 323 -9.75 -16.05 2.47
CA TYR A 323 -10.21 -14.68 2.30
C TYR A 323 -11.74 -14.55 2.30
N GLU A 324 -12.45 -15.61 1.92
CA GLU A 324 -13.90 -15.60 1.87
C GLU A 324 -14.49 -16.99 2.14
N LYS A 325 -15.75 -17.02 2.57
CA LYS A 325 -16.55 -18.24 2.70
C LYS A 325 -17.73 -18.13 1.74
N ILE A 326 -17.85 -19.09 0.82
CA ILE A 326 -18.97 -19.17 -0.11
C ILE A 326 -19.82 -20.41 0.19
N LEU A 327 -21.08 -20.40 -0.26
CA LEU A 327 -21.99 -21.56 -0.14
C LEU A 327 -22.12 -22.08 1.30
N LYS A 328 -22.00 -21.19 2.31
CA LYS A 328 -22.07 -21.43 3.76
C LYS A 328 -21.03 -22.40 4.36
N ILE A 329 -20.35 -23.23 3.58
CA ILE A 329 -19.38 -24.23 4.07
C ILE A 329 -18.05 -24.26 3.30
N GLU A 330 -17.97 -23.72 2.08
CA GLU A 330 -16.74 -23.72 1.29
C GLU A 330 -15.92 -22.46 1.55
N LYS A 331 -14.59 -22.60 1.48
CA LYS A 331 -13.64 -21.51 1.71
C LYS A 331 -12.94 -21.17 0.41
N LEU A 332 -12.91 -19.89 0.06
CA LEU A 332 -12.01 -19.39 -0.97
C LEU A 332 -10.65 -19.17 -0.32
N GLN A 333 -9.65 -19.89 -0.81
CA GLN A 333 -8.32 -19.96 -0.21
C GLN A 333 -7.25 -19.60 -1.23
N ASP A 334 -6.38 -18.70 -0.82
CA ASP A 334 -5.12 -18.39 -1.49
C ASP A 334 -4.02 -19.30 -0.97
N GLU A 335 -3.13 -19.70 -1.87
CA GLU A 335 -1.95 -20.49 -1.56
C GLU A 335 -0.71 -19.70 -1.96
N THR A 336 0.12 -19.35 -0.98
CA THR A 336 1.33 -18.57 -1.18
C THR A 336 2.57 -19.35 -0.75
N SER A 337 3.69 -19.16 -1.45
CA SER A 337 4.94 -19.85 -1.14
C SER A 337 6.15 -19.16 -1.76
N THR A 338 7.35 -19.54 -1.33
CA THR A 338 8.64 -19.10 -1.91
C THR A 338 8.93 -19.82 -3.22
N GLY A 339 8.22 -19.46 -4.30
CA GLY A 339 8.45 -19.99 -5.64
C GLY A 339 9.44 -19.15 -6.44
N THR A 340 8.97 -18.50 -7.50
CA THR A 340 9.83 -17.66 -8.36
C THR A 340 9.97 -16.28 -7.75
N VAL A 341 11.21 -15.78 -7.63
CA VAL A 341 11.48 -14.44 -7.11
C VAL A 341 11.26 -13.38 -8.18
N TRP A 342 10.51 -12.34 -7.83
CA TRP A 342 10.32 -11.11 -8.60
C TRP A 342 10.88 -9.93 -7.80
N ASN A 343 12.06 -9.46 -8.20
CA ASN A 343 12.78 -8.35 -7.58
C ASN A 343 12.36 -7.06 -8.30
N THR A 344 11.22 -6.52 -7.89
CA THR A 344 10.48 -5.48 -8.66
C THR A 344 11.30 -4.21 -8.91
N TRP A 345 12.24 -3.87 -8.01
CA TRP A 345 13.16 -2.73 -8.16
C TRP A 345 14.07 -2.80 -9.40
N ARG A 346 14.18 -3.97 -10.04
CA ARG A 346 14.93 -4.13 -11.30
C ARG A 346 14.18 -3.58 -12.53
N ASN A 347 12.87 -3.34 -12.41
CA ASN A 347 12.05 -2.75 -13.46
C ASN A 347 10.82 -2.08 -12.85
N VAL A 348 11.00 -0.86 -12.33
CA VAL A 348 9.93 -0.10 -11.65
C VAL A 348 9.80 1.32 -12.25
N PRO A 349 9.29 1.45 -13.49
CA PRO A 349 9.02 2.77 -14.04
C PRO A 349 8.06 3.54 -13.14
N CYS A 350 8.31 4.85 -12.96
CA CYS A 350 7.51 5.66 -12.04
C CYS A 350 7.00 6.97 -12.64
N ILE A 351 5.86 7.45 -12.13
CA ILE A 351 5.31 8.75 -12.48
C ILE A 351 4.62 9.41 -11.28
N LYS A 352 4.59 10.73 -11.27
CA LYS A 352 3.81 11.51 -10.30
C LYS A 352 2.32 11.28 -10.53
N TYR A 353 1.56 11.17 -9.46
CA TYR A 353 0.10 11.10 -9.55
C TYR A 353 -0.48 12.41 -10.11
N HIS A 354 -1.27 12.29 -11.16
CA HIS A 354 -2.05 13.38 -11.74
C HIS A 354 -3.55 13.16 -11.48
N PRO A 355 -4.17 13.94 -10.58
CA PRO A 355 -5.60 13.81 -10.29
C PRO A 355 -6.43 14.08 -11.55
N GLY A 356 -7.34 13.16 -11.89
CA GLY A 356 -8.20 13.29 -13.08
C GLY A 356 -7.56 12.90 -14.40
N GLY A 357 -6.32 12.40 -14.40
CA GLY A 357 -5.60 11.96 -15.61
C GLY A 357 -4.67 13.03 -16.17
N GLY A 358 -4.51 13.07 -17.49
CA GLY A 358 -3.56 13.95 -18.19
C GLY A 358 -2.18 13.32 -18.41
N TYR A 359 -2.08 11.99 -18.26
CA TYR A 359 -0.85 11.26 -18.56
C TYR A 359 -0.56 11.27 -20.07
N THR A 360 0.70 11.33 -20.46
CA THR A 360 1.14 11.39 -21.86
C THR A 360 2.22 10.34 -22.15
N GLY A 361 2.57 10.16 -23.42
CA GLY A 361 3.64 9.24 -23.84
C GLY A 361 3.34 7.80 -23.44
N SER A 362 4.33 7.09 -22.87
CA SER A 362 4.19 5.70 -22.41
C SER A 362 3.30 5.53 -21.18
N TRP A 363 2.83 6.63 -20.57
CA TRP A 363 1.91 6.62 -19.43
C TRP A 363 0.46 6.94 -19.81
N SER A 364 0.18 7.24 -21.08
CA SER A 364 -1.17 7.59 -21.56
C SER A 364 -2.22 6.55 -21.19
N TRP A 365 -1.84 5.26 -21.13
CA TRP A 365 -2.72 4.17 -20.71
C TRP A 365 -3.34 4.35 -19.32
N LEU A 366 -2.70 5.11 -18.41
CA LEU A 366 -3.29 5.41 -17.12
C LEU A 366 -4.61 6.19 -17.29
N ASN A 367 -4.78 6.96 -18.35
CA ASN A 367 -6.03 7.69 -18.60
C ASN A 367 -7.23 6.79 -18.96
N TYR A 368 -7.02 5.51 -19.24
CA TYR A 368 -8.10 4.58 -19.55
C TYR A 368 -8.97 4.33 -18.31
N GLN A 369 -10.30 4.48 -18.40
CA GLN A 369 -11.24 4.29 -17.29
C GLN A 369 -12.06 2.98 -17.40
N GLY A 370 -11.92 2.27 -18.52
CA GLY A 370 -12.63 1.01 -18.73
C GLY A 370 -12.06 -0.15 -17.91
N ARG A 371 -12.66 -1.33 -18.11
CA ARG A 371 -12.17 -2.60 -17.54
C ARG A 371 -11.00 -3.15 -18.34
N TRP A 372 -9.97 -3.59 -17.65
CA TRP A 372 -8.77 -4.23 -18.19
C TRP A 372 -8.99 -5.72 -18.47
N GLY A 373 -10.13 -6.06 -19.06
CA GLY A 373 -10.46 -7.45 -19.34
C GLY A 373 -11.90 -7.68 -19.75
N ASN A 374 -12.23 -8.96 -19.90
CA ASN A 374 -13.46 -9.48 -20.48
C ASN A 374 -14.72 -9.08 -19.69
N ARG A 375 -15.88 -9.32 -20.31
CA ARG A 375 -17.16 -9.39 -19.60
C ARG A 375 -17.36 -10.78 -19.01
N LYS A 376 -18.12 -10.87 -17.92
CA LYS A 376 -18.42 -12.13 -17.25
C LYS A 376 -19.16 -13.15 -18.12
N ASP A 377 -18.92 -14.43 -17.88
CA ASP A 377 -19.53 -15.60 -18.54
C ASP A 377 -19.60 -16.81 -17.58
N GLY A 378 -20.50 -17.75 -17.83
CA GLY A 378 -20.68 -18.94 -16.97
C GLY A 378 -21.27 -18.60 -15.59
N CYS A 379 -22.23 -17.68 -15.53
CA CYS A 379 -22.80 -17.12 -14.30
C CYS A 379 -24.01 -17.89 -13.73
N THR A 380 -24.26 -19.14 -14.17
CA THR A 380 -25.47 -19.90 -13.80
C THR A 380 -25.69 -20.02 -12.29
N VAL A 381 -24.62 -20.06 -11.49
CA VAL A 381 -24.67 -20.18 -10.02
C VAL A 381 -24.15 -18.93 -9.29
N GLU A 382 -24.03 -17.79 -9.99
CA GLU A 382 -23.51 -16.53 -9.43
C GLU A 382 -24.32 -16.09 -8.19
N LYS A 383 -25.65 -16.22 -8.23
CA LYS A 383 -26.52 -15.85 -7.08
C LYS A 383 -26.22 -16.62 -5.80
N LEU A 384 -25.65 -17.83 -5.90
CA LEU A 384 -25.33 -18.68 -4.75
C LEU A 384 -23.86 -18.55 -4.35
N SER A 385 -22.97 -18.42 -5.33
CA SER A 385 -21.51 -18.41 -5.12
C SER A 385 -20.93 -17.02 -4.94
N GLY A 386 -21.65 -15.97 -5.34
CA GLY A 386 -21.13 -14.59 -5.44
C GLY A 386 -20.30 -14.34 -6.71
N GLU A 387 -19.98 -15.39 -7.47
CA GLU A 387 -18.96 -15.35 -8.52
C GLU A 387 -19.41 -16.09 -9.79
N CYS A 388 -18.99 -15.62 -10.97
CA CYS A 388 -19.09 -16.39 -12.21
C CYS A 388 -17.86 -17.29 -12.38
N ILE A 389 -17.94 -18.28 -13.28
CA ILE A 389 -16.74 -19.03 -13.68
C ILE A 389 -15.71 -18.05 -14.26
N LEU A 390 -16.15 -17.20 -15.18
CA LEU A 390 -15.40 -16.07 -15.71
C LEU A 390 -16.08 -14.77 -15.28
N ASN A 391 -15.43 -13.99 -14.43
CA ASN A 391 -15.86 -12.68 -13.98
C ASN A 391 -15.47 -11.57 -14.97
N ASP A 392 -16.01 -10.38 -14.71
CA ASP A 392 -15.56 -9.17 -15.39
C ASP A 392 -14.08 -8.89 -15.06
N GLY A 393 -13.34 -8.43 -16.06
CA GLY A 393 -11.98 -7.93 -15.87
C GLY A 393 -11.92 -6.77 -14.87
N PRO A 394 -10.74 -6.54 -14.26
CA PRO A 394 -10.58 -5.53 -13.23
C PRO A 394 -10.84 -4.13 -13.78
N VAL A 395 -11.41 -3.26 -12.96
CA VAL A 395 -11.51 -1.83 -13.28
C VAL A 395 -10.14 -1.17 -13.36
N SER A 396 -10.06 -0.04 -14.06
CA SER A 396 -8.83 0.76 -14.15
C SER A 396 -8.30 1.17 -12.78
N ILE A 397 -6.97 1.21 -12.66
CA ILE A 397 -6.29 1.63 -11.43
C ILE A 397 -6.65 3.06 -11.02
N ASN A 398 -6.89 3.96 -11.99
CA ASN A 398 -7.27 5.35 -11.70
C ASN A 398 -8.67 5.49 -11.10
N ASP A 399 -9.51 4.47 -11.27
CA ASP A 399 -10.83 4.45 -10.65
C ASP A 399 -10.86 3.77 -9.28
N ARG A 400 -9.77 3.10 -8.89
CA ARG A 400 -9.69 2.44 -7.59
C ARG A 400 -9.61 3.44 -6.45
N ASP A 401 -10.38 3.13 -5.41
CA ASP A 401 -10.41 3.87 -4.15
C ASP A 401 -9.01 4.04 -3.57
N ALA A 402 -8.11 3.09 -3.80
CA ALA A 402 -6.73 3.13 -3.30
C ALA A 402 -5.95 4.42 -3.61
N MET A 403 -6.16 5.03 -4.79
CA MET A 403 -5.49 6.30 -5.14
C MET A 403 -6.34 7.54 -4.85
N LYS A 404 -7.67 7.36 -4.72
CA LYS A 404 -8.64 8.43 -4.44
C LYS A 404 -8.74 8.72 -2.94
N TYR A 405 -8.92 7.67 -2.15
CA TYR A 405 -9.05 7.65 -0.71
C TYR A 405 -7.78 7.08 -0.09
N ASN A 406 -7.41 7.58 1.08
CA ASN A 406 -6.13 7.27 1.66
C ASN A 406 -6.18 5.95 2.43
N ASN A 407 -5.85 4.83 1.78
CA ASN A 407 -5.84 3.48 2.39
C ASN A 407 -4.96 3.34 3.65
N LEU A 408 -4.14 4.34 3.94
CA LEU A 408 -3.20 4.39 5.05
C LEU A 408 -3.59 5.39 6.14
N ASP A 409 -4.71 6.09 6.01
CA ASP A 409 -5.25 6.99 7.03
C ASP A 409 -6.21 6.29 8.01
#